data_AF-A0A060CDL0-F1
#
_entry.id   AF-A0A060CDL0-F1
#
_cell.length_a   1.000
_cell.length_b   1.000
_cell.length_c   1.000
_cell.angle_alpha   90.00
_cell.angle_beta   90.00
_cell.angle_gamma   90.00
#
_symmetry.space_group_name_H-M   'P 1'
#
loop_
_entity.id
_entity.type
_entity.pdbx_description
1 polymer ?
#
loop_
_entity_poly.entity_id
_entity_poly.type
_entity_poly.pdbx_seq_one_letter_code
_entity_poly.pdbx_strand_id
1 'polypeptide(L)'
;MNIGTYGVNYAASKLQLHGGDGANDTISHIKSTSSSCPNTKIVLGGYSQGASVMDIVAGVPIGGISWGSSLPPEYVNNIAAVVTFGDIADRAGGSLPTKSPLLGSKAVDFCNPQDPICHAGAGN
;
A
#
# COMPACT_ATOMS: atom_id res chain seq x y z
N MET A 1 19.11 -11.68 -13.64
CA MET A 1 18.28 -10.75 -12.84
C MET A 1 17.91 -11.49 -11.57
N ASN A 2 18.22 -10.92 -10.40
CA ASN A 2 17.85 -11.52 -9.11
C ASN A 2 16.63 -10.78 -8.58
N ILE A 3 15.63 -11.52 -8.09
CA ILE A 3 14.42 -10.97 -7.48
C ILE A 3 14.39 -11.46 -6.04
N GLY A 4 14.34 -10.49 -5.11
CA GLY A 4 14.12 -10.76 -3.69
C GLY A 4 12.68 -10.43 -3.32
N THR A 5 12.16 -11.09 -2.29
CA THR A 5 10.83 -10.84 -1.74
C THR A 5 10.91 -10.59 -0.26
N TYR A 6 10.05 -9.71 0.25
CA TYR A 6 9.94 -9.42 1.66
C TYR A 6 8.45 -9.41 2.04
N GLY A 7 8.09 -10.21 3.03
CA GLY A 7 6.76 -10.14 3.64
C GLY A 7 6.75 -9.02 4.66
N VAL A 8 5.92 -8.01 4.44
CA VAL A 8 5.71 -6.92 5.40
C VAL A 8 5.31 -7.52 6.74
N ASN A 9 6.06 -7.20 7.78
CA ASN A 9 5.95 -7.83 9.08
C ASN A 9 5.04 -7.01 10.01
N TYR A 10 3.76 -7.37 10.02
CA TYR A 10 2.74 -6.75 10.86
C TYR A 10 1.66 -7.77 11.21
N ALA A 11 0.84 -7.46 12.23
CA ALA A 11 -0.09 -8.44 12.78
C ALA A 11 -1.19 -8.91 11.80
N ALA A 12 -1.51 -8.12 10.77
CA ALA A 12 -2.55 -8.42 9.77
C ALA A 12 -3.87 -8.94 10.40
N SER A 13 -4.25 -8.39 11.56
CA SER A 13 -5.32 -8.97 12.38
C SER A 13 -6.71 -8.66 11.81
N LYS A 14 -7.71 -9.46 12.15
CA LYS A 14 -9.09 -9.34 11.62
C LYS A 14 -9.71 -7.95 11.83
N LEU A 15 -9.27 -7.20 12.83
CA LEU A 15 -9.82 -5.89 13.16
C LEU A 15 -9.32 -4.76 12.26
N GLN A 16 -8.37 -5.00 11.34
CA GLN A 16 -7.87 -3.97 10.40
C GLN A 16 -7.16 -2.78 11.07
N LEU A 17 -6.70 -2.94 12.31
CA LEU A 17 -6.09 -1.86 13.09
C LEU A 17 -4.59 -1.67 12.85
N HIS A 18 -3.92 -2.61 12.18
CA HIS A 18 -2.45 -2.63 12.09
C HIS A 18 -1.89 -2.13 10.76
N GLY A 19 -2.70 -1.49 9.92
CA GLY A 19 -2.23 -0.93 8.64
C GLY A 19 -1.06 0.04 8.80
N GLY A 20 -1.07 0.85 9.86
CA GLY A 20 0.04 1.77 10.16
C GLY A 20 1.34 1.06 10.53
N ASP A 21 1.26 -0.05 11.28
CA ASP A 21 2.42 -0.86 11.63
C ASP A 21 3.05 -1.46 10.36
N GLY A 22 2.22 -2.02 9.48
CA GLY A 22 2.67 -2.52 8.18
C GLY A 22 3.29 -1.44 7.30
N ALA A 23 2.75 -0.22 7.33
CA ALA A 23 3.29 0.89 6.55
C ALA A 23 4.69 1.30 7.05
N ASN A 24 4.85 1.38 8.37
CA ASN A 24 6.13 1.71 9.00
C ASN A 24 7.19 0.63 8.74
N ASP A 25 6.81 -0.65 8.79
CA ASP A 25 7.70 -1.78 8.45
C ASP A 25 8.11 -1.73 6.96
N THR A 26 7.13 -1.53 6.06
CA THR A 26 7.37 -1.34 4.62
C THR A 26 8.38 -0.22 4.34
N ILE A 27 8.18 0.96 4.95
CA ILE A 27 9.06 2.11 4.81
C ILE A 27 10.46 1.81 5.36
N SER A 28 10.54 1.13 6.49
CA SER A 28 11.83 0.73 7.08
C SER A 28 12.60 -0.21 6.16
N HIS A 29 11.91 -1.18 5.55
CA HIS A 29 12.52 -2.09 4.58
C HIS A 29 12.97 -1.38 3.30
N ILE A 30 12.18 -0.43 2.77
CA ILE A 30 12.55 0.40 1.61
C ILE A 30 13.82 1.22 1.92
N LYS A 31 13.88 1.85 3.10
CA LYS A 31 15.03 2.65 3.53
C LYS A 31 16.29 1.80 3.64
N SER A 32 16.19 0.63 4.28
CA SER A 32 17.30 -0.32 4.41
C SER A 32 17.77 -0.80 3.04
N THR A 33 16.85 -1.24 2.18
CA THR A 33 17.16 -1.71 0.83
C THR A 33 17.81 -0.62 -0.02
N SER A 34 17.29 0.60 0.01
CA SER A 34 17.82 1.73 -0.76
C SER A 34 19.18 2.20 -0.24
N SER A 35 19.46 2.03 1.07
CA SER A 35 20.76 2.35 1.66
C SER A 35 21.83 1.33 1.26
N SER A 36 21.49 0.04 1.27
CA SER A 36 22.43 -1.02 0.88
C SER A 36 22.58 -1.17 -0.63
N CYS A 37 21.50 -0.91 -1.37
CA CYS A 37 21.42 -1.09 -2.83
C CYS A 37 20.64 0.08 -3.47
N PRO A 38 21.26 1.26 -3.65
CA PRO A 38 20.57 2.49 -4.08
C PRO A 38 19.84 2.40 -5.43
N ASN A 39 20.31 1.52 -6.32
CA ASN A 39 19.74 1.33 -7.66
C ASN A 39 18.64 0.26 -7.71
N THR A 40 18.34 -0.42 -6.60
CA THR A 40 17.30 -1.45 -6.56
C THR A 40 15.95 -0.83 -6.89
N LYS A 41 15.25 -1.48 -7.83
CA LYS A 41 13.85 -1.19 -8.13
C LYS A 41 12.96 -2.04 -7.23
N ILE A 42 11.99 -1.39 -6.60
CA ILE A 42 11.08 -1.98 -5.62
C ILE A 42 9.68 -1.97 -6.20
N VAL A 43 8.99 -3.10 -6.12
CA VAL A 43 7.56 -3.20 -6.42
C VAL A 43 6.83 -3.42 -5.10
N LEU A 44 5.81 -2.61 -4.85
CA LEU A 44 4.97 -2.72 -3.67
C LEU A 44 3.69 -3.49 -4.03
N GLY A 45 3.25 -4.35 -3.12
CA GLY A 45 2.09 -5.23 -3.34
C GLY A 45 1.25 -5.35 -2.08
N GLY A 46 -0.07 -5.27 -2.21
CA GLY A 46 -1.00 -5.36 -1.10
C GLY A 46 -2.31 -6.07 -1.45
N TYR A 47 -2.81 -6.90 -0.53
CA TYR A 47 -4.12 -7.54 -0.63
C TYR A 47 -4.95 -7.25 0.61
N SER A 48 -6.21 -6.83 0.46
CA SER A 48 -7.12 -6.51 1.56
C SER A 48 -6.49 -5.51 2.54
N GLN A 49 -6.25 -5.85 3.81
CA GLN A 49 -5.54 -4.98 4.76
C GLN A 49 -4.17 -4.54 4.25
N GLY A 50 -3.49 -5.41 3.50
CA GLY A 50 -2.20 -5.10 2.89
C GLY A 50 -2.30 -4.07 1.77
N ALA A 51 -3.45 -3.94 1.10
CA ALA A 51 -3.69 -2.85 0.17
C ALA A 51 -3.76 -1.52 0.93
N SER A 52 -4.48 -1.49 2.05
CA SER A 52 -4.52 -0.34 2.95
C SER A 52 -3.15 0.04 3.52
N VAL A 53 -2.26 -0.93 3.73
CA VAL A 53 -0.85 -0.63 4.07
C VAL A 53 -0.19 0.17 2.94
N MET A 54 -0.37 -0.24 1.68
CA MET A 54 0.21 0.46 0.53
C MET A 54 -0.40 1.85 0.31
N ASP A 55 -1.69 2.03 0.56
CA ASP A 55 -2.34 3.35 0.57
C ASP A 55 -1.72 4.29 1.59
N ILE A 56 -1.51 3.82 2.83
CA ILE A 56 -0.87 4.61 3.88
C ILE A 56 0.56 4.99 3.46
N VAL A 57 1.34 4.03 2.94
CA VAL A 57 2.69 4.28 2.38
C VAL A 57 2.61 5.33 1.27
N ALA A 58 1.56 5.33 0.46
CA ALA A 58 1.36 6.27 -0.63
C ALA A 58 0.73 7.61 -0.23
N GLY A 59 0.44 7.80 1.07
CA GLY A 59 -0.16 9.03 1.60
C GLY A 59 -1.65 9.18 1.28
N VAL A 60 -2.35 8.09 1.00
CA VAL A 60 -3.78 8.07 0.69
C VAL A 60 -4.57 7.97 2.00
N PRO A 61 -5.49 8.91 2.29
CA PRO A 61 -6.33 8.84 3.48
C PRO A 61 -7.36 7.70 3.38
N ILE A 62 -7.46 6.87 4.42
CA ILE A 62 -8.46 5.79 4.49
C ILE A 62 -9.42 6.04 5.65
N GLY A 63 -10.65 6.46 5.37
CA GLY A 63 -11.81 6.32 6.28
C GLY A 63 -11.64 6.73 7.75
N GLY A 64 -10.79 7.71 8.09
CA GLY A 64 -10.54 8.14 9.48
C GLY A 64 -9.35 7.46 10.19
N ILE A 65 -8.62 6.58 9.50
CA ILE A 65 -7.33 6.05 9.94
C ILE A 65 -6.27 7.15 9.78
N SER A 66 -5.78 7.66 10.91
CA SER A 66 -4.76 8.72 10.97
C SER A 66 -3.38 8.22 11.40
N TRP A 67 -3.20 6.89 11.51
CA TRP A 67 -1.97 6.27 12.01
C TRP A 67 -1.15 5.62 10.89
N GLY A 68 0.17 5.67 11.04
CA GLY A 68 1.14 5.23 10.04
C GLY A 68 1.81 6.40 9.32
N SER A 69 2.91 6.12 8.65
CA SER A 69 3.70 7.12 7.91
C SER A 69 3.54 6.94 6.41
N SER A 70 3.58 8.03 5.65
CA SER A 70 3.78 7.98 4.20
C SER A 70 5.26 7.85 3.86
N LEU A 71 5.55 7.28 2.69
CA LEU A 71 6.90 7.17 2.16
C LEU A 71 7.53 8.57 1.99
N PRO A 72 8.72 8.82 2.55
CA PRO A 72 9.43 10.07 2.28
C PRO A 72 9.73 10.23 0.78
N PRO A 73 9.56 11.43 0.19
CA PRO A 73 9.65 11.64 -1.25
C PRO A 73 10.95 11.17 -1.89
N GLU A 74 12.07 11.20 -1.16
CA GLU A 74 13.38 10.77 -1.65
C GLU A 74 13.44 9.29 -2.05
N TYR A 75 12.57 8.44 -1.50
CA TYR A 75 12.52 7.00 -1.82
C TYR A 75 11.55 6.66 -2.96
N VAL A 76 10.75 7.62 -3.44
CA VAL A 76 9.76 7.39 -4.51
C VAL A 76 10.42 6.92 -5.82
N ASN A 77 11.67 7.32 -6.07
CA ASN A 77 12.43 6.93 -7.27
C ASN A 77 12.86 5.46 -7.28
N ASN A 78 12.91 4.81 -6.10
CA ASN A 78 13.16 3.38 -5.98
C ASN A 78 11.90 2.56 -6.28
N ILE A 79 10.71 3.14 -6.11
CA ILE A 79 9.44 2.45 -6.41
C ILE A 79 9.21 2.44 -7.92
N ALA A 80 9.15 1.23 -8.49
CA ALA A 80 8.87 1.00 -9.90
C ALA A 80 7.38 0.81 -10.17
N ALA A 81 6.66 0.14 -9.26
CA ALA A 81 5.22 -0.08 -9.38
C ALA A 81 4.59 -0.32 -7.99
N VAL A 82 3.28 -0.08 -7.90
CA VAL A 82 2.44 -0.49 -6.77
C VAL A 82 1.24 -1.26 -7.32
N VAL A 83 0.91 -2.40 -6.69
CA VAL A 83 -0.24 -3.22 -7.10
C VAL A 83 -1.06 -3.56 -5.86
N THR A 84 -2.34 -3.20 -5.90
CA THR A 84 -3.29 -3.49 -4.82
C THR A 84 -4.44 -4.36 -5.30
N PHE A 85 -4.99 -5.16 -4.39
CA PHE A 85 -6.08 -6.09 -4.66
C PHE A 85 -7.08 -6.06 -3.50
N GLY A 86 -8.38 -5.93 -3.80
CA GLY A 86 -9.42 -5.91 -2.77
C GLY A 86 -9.27 -4.76 -1.78
N ASP A 87 -8.93 -3.58 -2.29
CA ASP A 87 -8.56 -2.41 -1.50
C ASP A 87 -9.77 -1.71 -0.87
N ILE A 88 -9.75 -1.56 0.45
CA ILE A 88 -10.83 -0.88 1.18
C ILE A 88 -10.89 0.62 0.86
N ALA A 89 -9.80 1.23 0.37
CA ALA A 89 -9.76 2.64 0.04
C ALA A 89 -10.72 3.00 -1.11
N ASP A 90 -10.98 2.08 -2.04
CA ASP A 90 -11.98 2.28 -3.10
C ASP A 90 -13.35 2.58 -2.51
N ARG A 91 -13.77 1.77 -1.54
CA ARG A 91 -15.04 1.96 -0.81
C ARG A 91 -15.06 3.26 -0.02
N ALA A 92 -13.90 3.77 0.40
CA ALA A 92 -13.74 5.01 1.16
C ALA A 92 -13.67 6.28 0.28
N GLY A 93 -13.81 6.16 -1.05
CA GLY A 93 -13.83 7.30 -1.97
C GLY A 93 -12.61 7.43 -2.88
N GLY A 94 -11.80 6.37 -2.97
CA GLY A 94 -10.79 6.16 -4.02
C GLY A 94 -9.45 5.66 -3.48
N SER A 95 -8.81 4.78 -4.26
CA SER A 95 -7.53 4.14 -3.96
C SER A 95 -6.31 4.88 -4.53
N LEU A 96 -5.14 4.36 -4.19
CA LEU A 96 -3.80 4.82 -4.58
C LEU A 96 -3.66 5.35 -6.02
N PRO A 97 -4.12 4.68 -7.09
CA PRO A 97 -3.90 5.15 -8.46
C PRO A 97 -4.47 6.56 -8.72
N THR A 98 -5.55 6.93 -8.01
CA THR A 98 -6.22 8.23 -8.20
C THR A 98 -5.89 9.24 -7.12
N LYS A 99 -5.50 8.79 -5.92
CA LYS A 99 -5.33 9.65 -4.75
C LYS A 99 -3.88 9.98 -4.42
N SER A 100 -2.92 9.12 -4.75
CA SER A 100 -1.53 9.36 -4.37
C SER A 100 -0.84 10.32 -5.34
N PRO A 101 -0.35 11.49 -4.87
CA PRO A 101 0.37 12.44 -5.74
C PRO A 101 1.70 11.88 -6.28
N LEU A 102 2.35 11.00 -5.52
CA LEU A 102 3.71 10.54 -5.81
C LEU A 102 3.76 9.14 -6.43
N LEU A 103 2.80 8.27 -6.11
CA LEU A 103 2.80 6.88 -6.56
C LEU A 103 1.64 6.52 -7.49
N GLY A 104 0.64 7.41 -7.66
CA GLY A 104 -0.55 7.10 -8.45
C GLY A 104 -0.25 6.70 -9.91
N SER A 105 0.71 7.38 -10.56
CA SER A 105 1.13 7.06 -11.94
C SER A 105 1.86 5.73 -12.09
N LYS A 106 2.28 5.10 -10.99
CA LYS A 106 2.98 3.81 -10.94
C LYS A 106 2.07 2.70 -10.43
N ALA A 107 0.81 2.99 -10.18
CA ALA A 107 -0.06 2.10 -9.46
C ALA A 107 -1.20 1.57 -10.29
N VAL A 108 -1.58 0.34 -9.97
CA VAL A 108 -2.82 -0.27 -10.42
C VAL A 108 -3.51 -0.90 -9.22
N ASP A 109 -4.81 -0.66 -9.14
CA ASP A 109 -5.68 -1.27 -8.15
C ASP A 109 -6.66 -2.22 -8.83
N PHE A 110 -6.89 -3.36 -8.19
CA PHE A 110 -7.80 -4.39 -8.66
C PHE A 110 -8.87 -4.71 -7.60
N CYS A 111 -10.06 -4.18 -7.83
CA CYS A 111 -11.28 -4.58 -7.13
C CYS A 111 -12.21 -5.38 -8.05
N ASN A 112 -12.56 -6.61 -7.67
CA ASN A 112 -13.50 -7.42 -8.45
C ASN A 112 -14.94 -6.89 -8.29
N PRO A 113 -15.80 -7.03 -9.32
CA PRO A 113 -17.23 -6.77 -9.16
C PRO A 113 -17.79 -7.53 -7.97
N GLN A 114 -18.62 -6.86 -7.16
CA GLN A 114 -19.31 -7.43 -5.99
C GLN A 114 -18.42 -7.81 -4.79
N ASP A 115 -17.12 -7.55 -4.80
CA ASP A 115 -16.30 -7.71 -3.59
C ASP A 115 -16.78 -6.73 -2.50
N PRO A 116 -17.32 -7.21 -1.36
CA PRO A 116 -17.91 -6.34 -0.35
C PRO A 116 -16.87 -5.51 0.43
N ILE A 117 -15.59 -5.85 0.31
CA ILE A 117 -14.50 -5.13 0.95
C ILE A 117 -14.24 -3.82 0.21
N CYS A 118 -14.04 -3.89 -1.11
CA CYS A 118 -13.64 -2.74 -1.94
C CYS A 118 -14.79 -2.07 -2.70
N HIS A 119 -15.97 -2.69 -2.78
CA HIS A 119 -17.18 -2.06 -3.34
C HIS A 119 -18.26 -1.78 -2.29
N ALA A 120 -18.99 -0.68 -2.48
CA ALA A 120 -20.29 -0.47 -1.85
C ALA A 120 -21.38 -1.21 -2.66
N GLY A 121 -22.15 -2.11 -2.04
CA GLY A 121 -23.16 -2.91 -2.76
C GLY A 121 -23.84 -4.01 -1.94
N ALA A 122 -24.86 -4.66 -2.52
CA ALA A 122 -25.71 -5.67 -1.87
C ALA A 122 -24.89 -6.88 -1.41
N GLY A 123 -24.72 -7.03 -0.09
CA GLY A 123 -23.80 -7.96 0.55
C GLY A 123 -23.06 -7.34 1.75
N ASN A 124 -23.14 -6.02 1.90
CA ASN A 124 -22.80 -5.26 3.11
C ASN A 124 -24.04 -4.87 3.92
#